data_AF-A0A963NW41-F1
#
_entry.id   AF-A0A963NW41-F1
#
_cell.length_a   1.000
_cell.length_b   1.000
_cell.length_c   1.000
_cell.angle_alpha   90.00
_cell.angle_beta   90.00
_cell.angle_gamma   90.00
#
_symmetry.space_group_name_H-M   'P 1'
#
loop_
_entity.id
_entity.type
_entity.pdbx_description
1 polymer ?
#
loop_
_entity_poly.entity_id
_entity_poly.type
_entity_poly.pdbx_seq_one_letter_code
_entity_poly.pdbx_strand_id
1 'polypeptide(L)'
;ITPPQLIKIRSLFSAVGVPCQPKEELTKVSALLAKLREQASKAGGQAPAPEAPKLSAIEAIEAQTGNAQLLELFTRYDELVGLSKTWTKTADDIAKRLPVWHQLNELLRHAKALGPYATLKAEVDAIAAQRSLLAEPDPVRPLLDKSVDLLRQALNAKLQAFEQTFQQQQAQLHADADWNKLTDAQRADLTGKHNLSAPVALQLGTPEQLQDALDDCDLGHWAAKAQALPSRFEAARHAAVQLLKPNVVHVALPKRTLNDEAELQAWLAEVQALLQAKLQQGPVAL
;
A
#
# COMPACT_ATOMS: atom_id res chain seq x y z
N ILE A 1 -56.61 -4.72 18.48
CA ILE A 1 -56.03 -4.29 17.19
C ILE A 1 -57.16 -3.97 16.22
N THR A 2 -57.20 -2.75 15.67
CA THR A 2 -58.27 -2.28 14.77
C THR A 2 -57.84 -2.35 13.29
N PRO A 3 -58.77 -2.35 12.31
CA PRO A 3 -58.41 -2.37 10.89
C PRO A 3 -57.48 -1.23 10.44
N PRO A 4 -57.66 0.04 10.89
CA PRO A 4 -56.70 1.11 10.60
C PRO A 4 -55.30 0.85 11.18
N GLN A 5 -55.21 0.25 12.38
CA GLN A 5 -53.92 -0.11 12.98
C GLN A 5 -53.20 -1.18 12.13
N LEU A 6 -53.93 -2.19 11.65
CA LEU A 6 -53.35 -3.22 10.76
C LEU A 6 -52.84 -2.62 9.45
N ILE A 7 -53.53 -1.63 8.86
CA ILE A 7 -53.05 -0.93 7.66
C ILE A 7 -51.71 -0.23 7.94
N LYS A 8 -51.60 0.51 9.05
CA LYS A 8 -50.36 1.20 9.43
C LYS A 8 -49.24 0.20 9.78
N ILE A 9 -49.54 -0.91 10.43
CA ILE A 9 -48.55 -1.97 10.67
C ILE A 9 -48.04 -2.53 9.33
N ARG A 10 -48.93 -2.85 8.38
CA ARG A 10 -48.50 -3.32 7.05
C ARG A 10 -47.64 -2.30 6.29
N SER A 11 -47.87 -1.00 6.45
CA SER A 11 -46.99 0.02 5.84
C SER A 11 -45.60 0.04 6.47
N LEU A 12 -45.45 -0.30 7.76
CA LEU A 12 -44.15 -0.48 8.42
C LEU A 12 -43.39 -1.65 7.79
N PHE A 13 -44.06 -2.78 7.61
CA PHE A 13 -43.51 -3.94 6.91
C PHE A 13 -42.94 -3.55 5.53
N SER A 14 -43.74 -2.85 4.73
CA SER A 14 -43.30 -2.34 3.42
C SER A 14 -42.13 -1.36 3.51
N ALA A 15 -42.14 -0.45 4.49
CA ALA A 15 -41.06 0.53 4.69
C ALA A 15 -39.72 -0.12 5.04
N VAL A 16 -39.75 -1.24 5.78
CA VAL A 16 -38.57 -2.02 6.16
C VAL A 16 -38.18 -3.03 5.06
N GLY A 17 -39.01 -3.20 4.02
CA GLY A 17 -38.77 -4.10 2.90
C GLY A 17 -39.16 -5.56 3.17
N VAL A 18 -40.10 -5.80 4.09
CA VAL A 18 -40.64 -7.13 4.38
C VAL A 18 -42.07 -7.23 3.83
N PRO A 19 -42.36 -8.09 2.85
CA PRO A 19 -43.71 -8.26 2.33
C PRO A 19 -44.66 -8.84 3.39
N CYS A 20 -45.82 -8.19 3.58
CA CYS A 20 -46.87 -8.63 4.51
C CYS A 20 -48.25 -8.42 3.90
N GLN A 21 -49.01 -9.50 3.72
CA GLN A 21 -50.40 -9.44 3.26
C GLN A 21 -51.38 -9.26 4.43
N PRO A 22 -52.64 -8.84 4.17
CA PRO A 22 -53.67 -8.82 5.20
C PRO A 22 -53.83 -10.18 5.87
N LYS A 23 -53.91 -10.20 7.21
CA LYS A 23 -53.98 -11.40 8.07
C LYS A 23 -52.64 -12.14 8.27
N GLU A 24 -51.54 -11.66 7.70
CA GLU A 24 -50.20 -12.20 7.94
C GLU A 24 -49.40 -11.38 8.97
N GLU A 25 -49.95 -10.29 9.50
CA GLU A 25 -49.19 -9.31 10.30
C GLU A 25 -48.51 -9.99 11.49
N LEU A 26 -49.26 -10.81 12.23
CA LEU A 26 -48.74 -11.50 13.42
C LEU A 26 -47.71 -12.57 13.07
N THR A 27 -47.93 -13.34 11.99
CA THR A 27 -47.01 -14.43 11.60
C THR A 27 -45.72 -13.90 11.00
N LYS A 28 -45.73 -12.68 10.45
CA LYS A 28 -44.56 -12.03 9.83
C LYS A 28 -43.75 -11.17 10.80
N VAL A 29 -44.20 -10.92 12.04
CA VAL A 29 -43.46 -10.08 13.01
C VAL A 29 -42.02 -10.56 13.18
N SER A 30 -41.79 -11.87 13.32
CA SER A 30 -40.44 -12.42 13.46
C SER A 30 -39.52 -12.05 12.27
N ALA A 31 -40.05 -12.09 11.04
CA ALA A 31 -39.32 -11.70 9.85
C ALA A 31 -39.01 -10.19 9.81
N LEU A 32 -39.96 -9.35 10.26
CA LEU A 32 -39.74 -7.90 10.40
C LEU A 32 -38.63 -7.59 11.41
N LEU A 33 -38.70 -8.19 12.61
CA LEU A 33 -37.71 -7.97 13.66
C LEU A 33 -36.33 -8.50 13.25
N ALA A 34 -36.28 -9.64 12.54
CA ALA A 34 -35.04 -10.14 11.95
C ALA A 34 -34.46 -9.15 10.93
N LYS A 35 -35.29 -8.56 10.07
CA LYS A 35 -34.84 -7.57 9.08
C LYS A 35 -34.31 -6.29 9.73
N LEU A 36 -34.99 -5.79 10.76
CA LEU A 36 -34.54 -4.63 11.53
C LEU A 36 -33.20 -4.89 12.22
N ARG A 37 -33.00 -6.09 12.78
CA ARG A 37 -31.69 -6.48 13.34
C ARG A 37 -30.60 -6.56 12.29
N GLU A 38 -30.90 -7.12 11.12
CA GLU A 38 -29.96 -7.17 10.02
C GLU A 38 -29.50 -5.74 9.63
N GLN A 39 -30.45 -4.80 9.49
CA GLN A 39 -30.15 -3.39 9.22
C GLN A 39 -29.29 -2.77 10.32
N ALA A 40 -29.68 -2.96 11.59
CA ALA A 40 -28.93 -2.45 12.73
C ALA A 40 -27.49 -3.00 12.81
N SER A 41 -27.30 -4.30 12.51
CA SER A 41 -25.99 -4.95 12.53
C SER A 41 -25.01 -4.39 11.50
N LYS A 42 -25.54 -3.78 10.42
CA LYS A 42 -24.76 -3.15 9.36
C LYS A 42 -24.54 -1.65 9.60
N ALA A 43 -25.26 -1.05 10.54
CA ALA A 43 -25.26 0.39 10.82
C ALA A 43 -24.23 0.79 11.90
N GLY A 44 -23.20 -0.02 12.09
CA GLY A 44 -22.11 0.22 13.03
C GLY A 44 -21.16 -0.98 13.06
N GLY A 45 -20.13 -0.92 13.90
CA GLY A 45 -19.16 -2.02 13.99
C GLY A 45 -17.94 -1.70 14.84
N GLN A 46 -16.80 -2.26 14.47
CA GLN A 46 -15.52 -1.91 15.08
C GLN A 46 -15.05 -0.53 14.59
N ALA A 47 -14.22 0.14 15.39
CA ALA A 47 -13.57 1.37 14.97
C ALA A 47 -12.84 1.16 13.63
N PRO A 48 -12.90 2.11 12.68
CA PRO A 48 -13.38 3.49 12.83
C PRO A 48 -14.89 3.68 12.62
N ALA A 49 -15.66 2.61 12.35
CA ALA A 49 -17.09 2.74 12.16
C ALA A 49 -17.79 3.19 13.46
N PRO A 50 -18.96 3.86 13.35
CA PRO A 50 -19.79 4.16 14.50
C PRO A 50 -20.09 2.92 15.34
N GLU A 51 -20.41 3.11 16.62
CA GLU A 51 -20.88 2.02 17.46
C GLU A 51 -22.16 1.41 16.91
N ALA A 52 -22.35 0.10 17.13
CA ALA A 52 -23.58 -0.56 16.75
C ALA A 52 -24.77 0.10 17.48
N PRO A 53 -25.86 0.41 16.76
CA PRO A 53 -27.02 1.06 17.36
C PRO A 53 -27.69 0.14 18.38
N LYS A 54 -28.31 0.76 19.39
CA LYS A 54 -29.08 0.03 20.42
C LYS A 54 -30.33 -0.59 19.80
N LEU A 55 -30.68 -1.80 20.24
CA LEU A 55 -31.84 -2.55 19.76
C LEU A 55 -33.06 -2.44 20.68
N SER A 56 -33.08 -1.50 21.62
CA SER A 56 -34.10 -1.42 22.68
C SER A 56 -35.55 -1.34 22.16
N ALA A 57 -35.77 -0.68 21.01
CA ALA A 57 -37.09 -0.65 20.37
C ALA A 57 -37.53 -2.04 19.86
N ILE A 58 -36.59 -2.84 19.33
CA ILE A 58 -36.83 -4.22 18.89
C ILE A 58 -37.09 -5.12 20.09
N GLU A 59 -36.25 -5.02 21.13
CA GLU A 59 -36.36 -5.80 22.37
C GLU A 59 -37.70 -5.56 23.09
N ALA A 60 -38.19 -4.31 23.10
CA ALA A 60 -39.49 -3.96 23.67
C ALA A 60 -40.66 -4.66 22.94
N ILE A 61 -40.58 -4.83 21.62
CA ILE A 61 -41.61 -5.51 20.83
C ILE A 61 -41.57 -7.02 21.08
N GLU A 62 -40.38 -7.59 21.27
CA GLU A 62 -40.23 -9.02 21.57
C GLU A 62 -40.67 -9.42 22.97
N ALA A 63 -40.61 -8.49 23.91
CA ALA A 63 -41.16 -8.70 25.25
C ALA A 63 -42.69 -8.87 25.23
N GLN A 64 -43.36 -8.50 24.12
CA GLN A 64 -44.79 -8.65 23.93
C GLN A 64 -45.14 -9.88 23.10
N THR A 65 -46.36 -10.40 23.25
CA THR A 65 -46.85 -11.54 22.47
C THR A 65 -48.25 -11.30 21.91
N GLY A 66 -48.58 -12.01 20.83
CA GLY A 66 -49.90 -11.94 20.20
C GLY A 66 -50.29 -10.51 19.80
N ASN A 67 -51.52 -10.13 20.11
CA ASN A 67 -52.04 -8.81 19.75
C ASN A 67 -51.36 -7.64 20.48
N ALA A 68 -50.74 -7.87 21.65
CA ALA A 68 -49.98 -6.83 22.34
C ALA A 68 -48.72 -6.46 21.54
N GLN A 69 -48.09 -7.43 20.87
CA GLN A 69 -46.94 -7.20 20.01
C GLN A 69 -47.28 -6.36 18.78
N LEU A 70 -48.44 -6.61 18.16
CA LEU A 70 -48.94 -5.76 17.07
C LEU A 70 -49.26 -4.35 17.53
N LEU A 71 -49.74 -4.18 18.76
CA LEU A 71 -50.02 -2.85 19.32
C LEU A 71 -48.73 -2.08 19.54
N GLU A 72 -47.69 -2.74 20.06
CA GLU A 72 -46.37 -2.14 20.26
C GLU A 72 -45.75 -1.70 18.93
N LEU A 73 -45.85 -2.52 17.87
CA LEU A 73 -45.44 -2.15 16.51
C LEU A 73 -46.15 -0.90 15.99
N PHE A 74 -47.47 -0.81 16.24
CA PHE A 74 -48.25 0.37 15.85
C PHE A 74 -47.83 1.62 16.63
N THR A 75 -47.64 1.48 17.95
CA THR A 75 -47.23 2.58 18.84
C THR A 75 -45.85 3.11 18.46
N ARG A 76 -44.90 2.23 18.14
CA ARG A 76 -43.53 2.59 17.77
C ARG A 76 -43.32 2.79 16.27
N TYR A 77 -44.40 2.88 15.47
CA TYR A 77 -44.30 2.94 14.02
C TYR A 77 -43.30 3.99 13.52
N ASP A 78 -43.43 5.23 13.98
CA ASP A 78 -42.61 6.35 13.48
C ASP A 78 -41.15 6.21 13.92
N GLU A 79 -40.91 5.68 15.13
CA GLU A 79 -39.59 5.32 15.64
C GLU A 79 -38.93 4.25 14.77
N LEU A 80 -39.62 3.13 14.50
CA LEU A 80 -39.08 2.00 13.73
C LEU A 80 -38.80 2.38 12.27
N VAL A 81 -39.67 3.17 11.64
CA VAL A 81 -39.42 3.69 10.29
C VAL A 81 -38.20 4.62 10.30
N GLY A 82 -38.07 5.49 11.31
CA GLY A 82 -36.90 6.36 11.47
C GLY A 82 -35.60 5.58 11.65
N LEU A 83 -35.60 4.58 12.54
CA LEU A 83 -34.46 3.69 12.79
C LEU A 83 -34.06 2.93 11.52
N SER A 84 -35.01 2.32 10.81
CA SER A 84 -34.72 1.57 9.57
C SER A 84 -34.07 2.46 8.51
N LYS A 85 -34.56 3.69 8.32
CA LYS A 85 -33.97 4.66 7.39
C LYS A 85 -32.55 5.07 7.80
N THR A 86 -32.36 5.41 9.08
CA THR A 86 -31.04 5.79 9.61
C THR A 86 -30.06 4.64 9.47
N TRP A 87 -30.42 3.43 9.89
CA TRP A 87 -29.55 2.26 9.81
C TRP A 87 -29.17 1.90 8.38
N THR A 88 -30.12 1.96 7.45
CA THR A 88 -29.85 1.69 6.03
C THR A 88 -28.88 2.74 5.47
N LYS A 89 -29.10 4.02 5.74
CA LYS A 89 -28.19 5.09 5.30
C LYS A 89 -26.79 4.92 5.89
N THR A 90 -26.70 4.70 7.21
CA THR A 90 -25.43 4.50 7.90
C THR A 90 -24.67 3.29 7.34
N ALA A 91 -25.37 2.19 7.07
CA ALA A 91 -24.77 1.00 6.45
C ALA A 91 -24.22 1.31 5.05
N ASP A 92 -24.96 2.05 4.23
CA ASP A 92 -24.51 2.45 2.88
C ASP A 92 -23.29 3.38 2.94
N ASP A 93 -23.26 4.31 3.89
CA ASP A 93 -22.14 5.23 4.08
C ASP A 93 -20.89 4.48 4.59
N ILE A 94 -21.05 3.51 5.51
CA ILE A 94 -19.97 2.61 5.94
C ILE A 94 -19.43 1.82 4.74
N ALA A 95 -20.30 1.21 3.94
CA ALA A 95 -19.91 0.42 2.79
C ALA A 95 -19.09 1.22 1.75
N LYS A 96 -19.30 2.54 1.67
CA LYS A 96 -18.52 3.44 0.80
C LYS A 96 -17.21 3.89 1.43
N ARG A 97 -17.21 4.27 2.71
CA ARG A 97 -16.05 4.89 3.38
C ARG A 97 -15.03 3.86 3.87
N LEU A 98 -15.47 2.67 4.25
CA LEU A 98 -14.60 1.67 4.86
C LEU A 98 -13.52 1.12 3.89
N PRO A 99 -13.79 0.86 2.59
CA PRO A 99 -12.74 0.48 1.64
C PRO A 99 -11.66 1.56 1.49
N VAL A 100 -12.07 2.84 1.41
CA VAL A 100 -11.15 3.99 1.31
C VAL A 100 -10.29 4.10 2.56
N TRP A 101 -10.87 3.86 3.74
CA TRP A 101 -10.15 3.80 5.00
C TRP A 101 -9.09 2.69 5.02
N HIS A 102 -9.43 1.49 4.53
CA HIS A 102 -8.46 0.39 4.47
C HIS A 102 -7.31 0.71 3.52
N GLN A 103 -7.59 1.25 2.35
CA GLN A 103 -6.57 1.68 1.39
C GLN A 103 -5.63 2.73 1.98
N LEU A 104 -6.17 3.73 2.70
CA LEU A 104 -5.36 4.72 3.42
C LEU A 104 -4.39 4.06 4.40
N ASN A 105 -4.85 3.06 5.17
CA ASN A 105 -4.00 2.37 6.14
C ASN A 105 -2.89 1.54 5.46
N GLU A 106 -3.19 0.86 4.36
CA GLU A 106 -2.19 0.11 3.59
C GLU A 106 -1.13 1.05 2.99
N LEU A 107 -1.53 2.17 2.40
CA LEU A 107 -0.58 3.17 1.90
C LEU A 107 0.26 3.78 3.04
N LEU A 108 -0.35 4.09 4.18
CA LEU A 108 0.38 4.61 5.35
C LEU A 108 1.46 3.65 5.84
N ARG A 109 1.31 2.33 5.67
CA ARG A 109 2.35 1.35 6.00
C ARG A 109 3.64 1.60 5.22
N HIS A 110 3.53 1.98 3.95
CA HIS A 110 4.67 2.31 3.08
C HIS A 110 5.32 3.65 3.42
N ALA A 111 4.58 4.56 4.07
CA ALA A 111 5.06 5.90 4.41
C ALA A 111 5.84 5.96 5.73
N LYS A 112 5.98 4.86 6.50
CA LYS A 112 6.55 4.85 7.86
C LYS A 112 7.91 5.55 8.02
N ALA A 113 8.75 5.47 6.99
CA ALA A 113 10.09 6.08 7.01
C ALA A 113 10.12 7.55 6.54
N LEU A 114 8.96 8.12 6.18
CA LEU A 114 8.84 9.47 5.64
C LEU A 114 8.46 10.47 6.74
N GLY A 115 9.00 11.69 6.66
CA GLY A 115 8.83 12.72 7.70
C GLY A 115 7.37 13.00 8.10
N PRO A 116 6.44 13.25 7.15
CA PRO A 116 5.04 13.56 7.48
C PRO A 116 4.22 12.39 8.06
N TYR A 117 4.79 11.18 8.14
CA TYR A 117 4.08 9.98 8.59
C TYR A 117 3.45 10.14 9.97
N ALA A 118 4.19 10.66 10.95
CA ALA A 118 3.71 10.74 12.33
C ALA A 118 2.45 11.62 12.45
N THR A 119 2.42 12.75 11.73
CA THR A 119 1.26 13.65 11.69
C THR A 119 0.06 12.98 11.02
N LEU A 120 0.26 12.39 9.84
CA LEU A 120 -0.82 11.68 9.13
C LEU A 120 -1.38 10.52 9.96
N LYS A 121 -0.50 9.75 10.60
CA LYS A 121 -0.89 8.64 11.47
C LYS A 121 -1.68 9.09 12.68
N ALA A 122 -1.33 10.23 13.29
CA ALA A 122 -2.08 10.81 14.40
C ALA A 122 -3.49 11.25 13.98
N GLU A 123 -3.66 11.83 12.79
CA GLU A 123 -4.99 12.18 12.25
C GLU A 123 -5.83 10.92 11.99
N VAL A 124 -5.24 9.87 11.40
CA VAL A 124 -5.90 8.57 11.24
C VAL A 124 -6.29 7.97 12.59
N ASP A 125 -5.39 7.97 13.57
CA ASP A 125 -5.70 7.42 14.90
C ASP A 125 -6.83 8.19 15.60
N ALA A 126 -6.91 9.50 15.40
CA ALA A 126 -8.01 10.31 15.90
C ALA A 126 -9.35 9.89 15.27
N ILE A 127 -9.40 9.62 13.96
CA ILE A 127 -10.63 9.15 13.29
C ILE A 127 -11.07 7.80 13.85
N ALA A 128 -10.13 6.88 14.05
CA ALA A 128 -10.43 5.58 14.64
C ALA A 128 -10.92 5.70 16.09
N ALA A 129 -10.22 6.47 16.92
CA ALA A 129 -10.53 6.66 18.33
C ALA A 129 -11.89 7.36 18.55
N GLN A 130 -12.21 8.34 17.71
CA GLN A 130 -13.47 9.09 17.77
C GLN A 130 -14.61 8.40 16.99
N ARG A 131 -14.33 7.29 16.30
CA ARG A 131 -15.27 6.58 15.41
C ARG A 131 -15.94 7.52 14.41
N SER A 132 -15.17 8.45 13.86
CA SER A 132 -15.66 9.57 13.04
C SER A 132 -15.59 9.28 11.54
N LEU A 133 -15.57 8.00 11.13
CA LEU A 133 -15.53 7.59 9.71
C LEU A 133 -16.61 8.27 8.84
N LEU A 134 -17.78 8.54 9.43
CA LEU A 134 -18.94 9.13 8.75
C LEU A 134 -19.12 10.63 9.05
N ALA A 135 -18.11 11.31 9.59
CA ALA A 135 -18.16 12.75 9.79
C ALA A 135 -18.22 13.50 8.44
N GLU A 136 -18.86 14.67 8.46
CA GLU A 136 -18.94 15.55 7.30
C GLU A 136 -18.26 16.89 7.63
N PRO A 137 -17.32 17.39 6.80
CA PRO A 137 -16.84 16.79 5.55
C PRO A 137 -16.03 15.49 5.76
N ASP A 138 -15.93 14.64 4.72
CA ASP A 138 -15.20 13.36 4.75
C ASP A 138 -13.77 13.53 5.31
N PRO A 139 -13.45 12.95 6.48
CA PRO A 139 -12.14 13.10 7.09
C PRO A 139 -11.09 12.17 6.48
N VAL A 140 -11.48 11.13 5.75
CA VAL A 140 -10.57 10.10 5.21
C VAL A 140 -9.97 10.53 3.88
N ARG A 141 -10.78 11.12 2.99
CA ARG A 141 -10.33 11.44 1.63
C ARG A 141 -9.13 12.40 1.58
N PRO A 142 -9.10 13.51 2.34
CA PRO A 142 -7.93 14.39 2.35
C PRO A 142 -6.65 13.70 2.84
N LEU A 143 -6.77 12.76 3.77
CA LEU A 143 -5.63 11.99 4.27
C LEU A 143 -5.12 10.98 3.25
N LEU A 144 -6.04 10.34 2.51
CA LEU A 144 -5.68 9.46 1.40
C LEU A 144 -4.92 10.23 0.33
N ASP A 145 -5.46 11.36 -0.12
CA ASP A 145 -4.83 12.16 -1.18
C ASP A 145 -3.42 12.66 -0.74
N LYS A 146 -3.27 13.16 0.50
CA LYS A 146 -1.96 13.52 1.07
C LYS A 146 -0.98 12.35 1.11
N SER A 147 -1.45 11.16 1.51
CA SER A 147 -0.61 9.96 1.62
C SER A 147 -0.16 9.48 0.24
N VAL A 148 -1.07 9.49 -0.75
CA VAL A 148 -0.78 9.17 -2.15
C VAL A 148 0.27 10.13 -2.72
N ASP A 149 0.10 11.43 -2.52
CA ASP A 149 1.05 12.42 -3.05
C ASP A 149 2.43 12.28 -2.41
N LEU A 150 2.49 12.09 -1.10
CA LEU A 150 3.73 11.85 -0.36
C LEU A 150 4.48 10.62 -0.90
N LEU A 151 3.77 9.50 -1.04
CA LEU A 151 4.33 8.24 -1.51
C LEU A 151 4.75 8.31 -2.98
N ARG A 152 3.94 8.93 -3.83
CA ARG A 152 4.25 9.12 -5.25
C ARG A 152 5.50 9.96 -5.43
N GLN A 153 5.63 11.06 -4.68
CA GLN A 153 6.84 11.88 -4.70
C GLN A 153 8.07 11.09 -4.25
N ALA A 154 7.95 10.36 -3.14
CA ALA A 154 9.05 9.55 -2.62
C ALA A 154 9.47 8.44 -3.59
N LEU A 155 8.51 7.72 -4.17
CA LEU A 155 8.79 6.65 -5.13
C LEU A 155 9.41 7.20 -6.41
N ASN A 156 8.88 8.28 -6.98
CA ASN A 156 9.46 8.93 -8.15
C ASN A 156 10.90 9.38 -7.90
N ALA A 157 11.20 9.91 -6.71
CA ALA A 157 12.58 10.27 -6.36
C ALA A 157 13.51 9.05 -6.33
N LYS A 158 13.04 7.89 -5.83
CA LYS A 158 13.82 6.64 -5.84
C LYS A 158 14.03 6.08 -7.24
N LEU A 159 12.98 6.10 -8.07
CA LEU A 159 13.05 5.68 -9.46
C LEU A 159 14.03 6.56 -10.26
N GLN A 160 13.96 7.87 -10.08
CA GLN A 160 14.88 8.82 -10.72
C GLN A 160 16.33 8.59 -10.28
N ALA A 161 16.57 8.37 -8.98
CA ALA A 161 17.91 8.07 -8.49
C ALA A 161 18.46 6.75 -9.06
N PHE A 162 17.62 5.72 -9.16
CA PHE A 162 17.96 4.46 -9.82
C PHE A 162 18.30 4.67 -11.30
N GLU A 163 17.46 5.40 -12.03
CA GLU A 163 17.65 5.69 -13.46
C GLU A 163 18.94 6.49 -13.71
N GLN A 164 19.19 7.53 -12.94
CA GLN A 164 20.43 8.32 -13.04
C GLN A 164 21.67 7.46 -12.79
N THR A 165 21.64 6.63 -11.74
CA THR A 165 22.74 5.72 -11.43
C THR A 165 22.94 4.71 -12.56
N PHE A 166 21.86 4.16 -13.10
CA PHE A 166 21.90 3.23 -14.23
C PHE A 166 22.52 3.87 -15.48
N GLN A 167 22.04 5.06 -15.87
CA GLN A 167 22.56 5.79 -17.03
C GLN A 167 24.04 6.14 -16.87
N GLN A 168 24.46 6.57 -15.67
CA GLN A 168 25.86 6.84 -15.37
C GLN A 168 26.74 5.59 -15.53
N GLN A 169 26.31 4.47 -14.93
CA GLN A 169 27.06 3.20 -15.00
C GLN A 169 27.08 2.63 -16.42
N GLN A 170 25.98 2.79 -17.16
CA GLN A 170 25.88 2.40 -18.57
C GLN A 170 26.82 3.23 -19.45
N ALA A 171 26.91 4.54 -19.24
CA ALA A 171 27.86 5.39 -19.94
C ALA A 171 29.33 4.98 -19.66
N GLN A 172 29.65 4.65 -18.41
CA GLN A 172 30.98 4.13 -18.05
C GLN A 172 31.26 2.78 -18.73
N LEU A 173 30.28 1.88 -18.77
CA LEU A 173 30.39 0.60 -19.46
C LEU A 173 30.62 0.77 -20.97
N HIS A 174 29.93 1.72 -21.61
CA HIS A 174 30.13 2.04 -23.02
C HIS A 174 31.44 2.80 -23.31
N ALA A 175 32.04 3.46 -22.33
CA ALA A 175 33.37 4.04 -22.46
C ALA A 175 34.49 3.00 -22.28
N ASP A 176 34.18 1.82 -21.75
CA ASP A 176 35.16 0.76 -21.50
C ASP A 176 35.67 0.13 -22.80
N ALA A 177 36.99 0.16 -22.98
CA ALA A 177 37.64 -0.28 -24.22
C ALA A 177 37.59 -1.81 -24.40
N ASP A 178 37.55 -2.59 -23.32
CA ASP A 178 37.44 -4.03 -23.41
C ASP A 178 35.98 -4.43 -23.63
N TRP A 179 35.00 -3.78 -22.99
CA TRP A 179 33.58 -3.97 -23.26
C TRP A 179 33.22 -3.78 -24.74
N ASN A 180 33.75 -2.73 -25.38
CA ASN A 180 33.47 -2.43 -26.79
C ASN A 180 34.10 -3.42 -27.79
N LYS A 181 35.01 -4.31 -27.36
CA LYS A 181 35.57 -5.38 -28.21
C LYS A 181 34.69 -6.64 -28.22
N LEU A 182 33.73 -6.74 -27.32
CA LEU A 182 32.82 -7.89 -27.25
C LEU A 182 31.81 -7.88 -28.41
N THR A 183 31.41 -9.07 -28.85
CA THR A 183 30.30 -9.23 -29.80
C THR A 183 28.96 -8.88 -29.14
N ASP A 184 27.93 -8.58 -29.93
CA ASP A 184 26.59 -8.29 -29.41
C ASP A 184 26.03 -9.45 -28.58
N ALA A 185 26.29 -10.70 -28.99
CA ALA A 185 25.88 -11.89 -28.25
C ALA A 185 26.56 -11.97 -26.87
N GLN A 186 27.86 -11.67 -26.78
CA GLN A 186 28.59 -11.64 -25.52
C GLN A 186 28.11 -10.51 -24.60
N ARG A 187 27.85 -9.32 -25.14
CA ARG A 187 27.30 -8.20 -24.37
C ARG A 187 25.90 -8.51 -23.84
N ALA A 188 25.05 -9.14 -24.65
CA ALA A 188 23.71 -9.55 -24.23
C ALA A 188 23.77 -10.61 -23.12
N ASP A 189 24.65 -11.61 -23.24
CA ASP A 189 24.86 -12.64 -22.22
C ASP A 189 25.34 -12.05 -20.89
N LEU A 190 26.35 -11.17 -20.91
CA LEU A 190 26.83 -10.50 -19.69
C LEU A 190 25.79 -9.56 -19.08
N THR A 191 25.04 -8.82 -19.90
CA THR A 191 23.94 -7.97 -19.46
C THR A 191 22.86 -8.78 -18.73
N GLY A 192 22.49 -9.95 -19.27
CA GLY A 192 21.55 -10.87 -18.64
C GLY A 192 22.09 -11.47 -17.35
N LYS A 193 23.32 -12.01 -17.37
CA LYS A 193 23.97 -12.65 -16.20
C LYS A 193 24.11 -11.72 -15.01
N HIS A 194 24.42 -10.43 -15.25
CA HIS A 194 24.61 -9.44 -14.20
C HIS A 194 23.36 -8.59 -13.91
N ASN A 195 22.21 -8.89 -14.54
CA ASN A 195 20.95 -8.17 -14.37
C ASN A 195 21.09 -6.65 -14.62
N LEU A 196 21.77 -6.28 -15.71
CA LEU A 196 21.97 -4.88 -16.12
C LEU A 196 20.79 -4.36 -16.96
N SER A 197 19.57 -4.59 -16.48
CA SER A 197 18.36 -4.17 -17.17
C SER A 197 17.98 -2.74 -16.84
N ALA A 198 17.55 -2.00 -17.86
CA ALA A 198 17.00 -0.66 -17.70
C ALA A 198 15.74 -0.70 -16.81
N PRO A 199 15.45 0.40 -16.08
CA PRO A 199 14.23 0.49 -15.30
C PRO A 199 12.99 0.36 -16.19
N VAL A 200 11.98 -0.35 -15.69
CA VAL A 200 10.66 -0.43 -16.33
C VAL A 200 9.82 0.75 -15.85
N ALA A 201 9.09 1.38 -16.78
CA ALA A 201 8.15 2.44 -16.43
C ALA A 201 6.99 1.88 -15.60
N LEU A 202 6.84 2.36 -14.37
CA LEU A 202 5.73 2.00 -13.49
C LEU A 202 4.52 2.92 -13.73
N GLN A 203 3.33 2.34 -13.69
CA GLN A 203 2.08 3.10 -13.70
C GLN A 203 1.76 3.51 -12.27
N LEU A 204 1.65 4.81 -11.98
CA LEU A 204 1.42 5.37 -10.63
C LEU A 204 0.23 6.34 -10.61
N GLY A 205 -0.67 6.23 -11.58
CA GLY A 205 -1.74 7.19 -11.86
C GLY A 205 -2.86 7.15 -10.83
N THR A 206 -3.17 5.97 -10.28
CA THR A 206 -4.20 5.80 -9.25
C THR A 206 -3.61 5.35 -7.91
N PRO A 207 -4.34 5.53 -6.79
CA PRO A 207 -3.91 5.02 -5.49
C PRO A 207 -3.67 3.50 -5.48
N GLU A 208 -4.46 2.72 -6.23
CA GLU A 208 -4.33 1.27 -6.37
C GLU A 208 -3.03 0.91 -7.11
N GLN A 209 -2.77 1.55 -8.24
CA GLN A 209 -1.53 1.34 -9.00
C GLN A 209 -0.28 1.70 -8.19
N LEU A 210 -0.36 2.77 -7.40
CA LEU A 210 0.72 3.16 -6.49
C LEU A 210 0.92 2.13 -5.38
N GLN A 211 -0.17 1.60 -4.81
CA GLN A 211 -0.11 0.57 -3.80
C GLN A 211 0.53 -0.72 -4.37
N ASP A 212 0.06 -1.20 -5.52
CA ASP A 212 0.60 -2.39 -6.18
C ASP A 212 2.10 -2.23 -6.44
N ALA A 213 2.53 -1.07 -6.96
CA ALA A 213 3.94 -0.78 -7.21
C ALA A 213 4.80 -0.80 -5.93
N LEU A 214 4.26 -0.32 -4.81
CA LEU A 214 4.96 -0.30 -3.51
C LEU A 214 4.95 -1.65 -2.82
N ASP A 215 3.90 -2.46 -3.00
CA ASP A 215 3.83 -3.83 -2.51
C ASP A 215 4.80 -4.75 -3.28
N ASP A 216 4.96 -4.54 -4.59
CA ASP A 216 5.95 -5.25 -5.42
C ASP A 216 7.40 -4.84 -5.09
N CYS A 217 7.65 -3.55 -4.86
CA CYS A 217 8.97 -3.03 -4.55
C CYS A 217 8.88 -1.73 -3.74
N ASP A 218 9.05 -1.83 -2.43
CA ASP A 218 8.99 -0.67 -1.54
C ASP A 218 10.15 0.32 -1.77
N LEU A 219 10.04 1.48 -1.10
CA LEU A 219 11.01 2.58 -1.19
C LEU A 219 12.44 2.17 -0.76
N GLY A 220 12.56 1.28 0.21
CA GLY A 220 13.84 0.77 0.71
C GLY A 220 14.49 -0.17 -0.29
N HIS A 221 13.72 -1.07 -0.88
CA HIS A 221 14.15 -1.99 -1.92
C HIS A 221 14.60 -1.25 -3.18
N TRP A 222 13.91 -0.17 -3.57
CA TRP A 222 14.38 0.69 -4.67
C TRP A 222 15.72 1.35 -4.37
N ALA A 223 15.92 1.83 -3.13
CA ALA A 223 17.21 2.38 -2.72
C ALA A 223 18.32 1.33 -2.75
N ALA A 224 18.07 0.11 -2.26
CA ALA A 224 19.02 -1.00 -2.30
C ALA A 224 19.35 -1.41 -3.74
N LYS A 225 18.35 -1.46 -4.64
CA LYS A 225 18.56 -1.71 -6.07
C LYS A 225 19.49 -0.67 -6.70
N ALA A 226 19.28 0.61 -6.41
CA ALA A 226 20.14 1.68 -6.93
C ALA A 226 21.58 1.56 -6.41
N GLN A 227 21.75 1.30 -5.11
CA GLN A 227 23.07 1.12 -4.49
C GLN A 227 23.82 -0.12 -4.99
N ALA A 228 23.10 -1.16 -5.41
CA ALA A 228 23.71 -2.37 -5.97
C ALA A 228 24.21 -2.18 -7.41
N LEU A 229 23.69 -1.21 -8.17
CA LEU A 229 24.02 -1.03 -9.58
C LEU A 229 25.53 -0.91 -9.84
N PRO A 230 26.30 -0.03 -9.16
CA PRO A 230 27.74 0.11 -9.43
C PRO A 230 28.48 -1.23 -9.34
N SER A 231 28.24 -2.00 -8.27
CA SER A 231 28.88 -3.31 -8.08
C SER A 231 28.53 -4.33 -9.17
N ARG A 232 27.28 -4.30 -9.69
CA ARG A 232 26.85 -5.18 -10.78
C ARG A 232 27.52 -4.80 -12.10
N PHE A 233 27.62 -3.51 -12.38
CA PHE A 233 28.32 -3.00 -13.56
C PHE A 233 29.82 -3.27 -13.50
N GLU A 234 30.45 -3.15 -12.32
CA GLU A 234 31.85 -3.56 -12.11
C GLU A 234 32.04 -5.05 -12.39
N ALA A 235 31.18 -5.91 -11.85
CA ALA A 235 31.25 -7.35 -12.09
C ALA A 235 31.15 -7.68 -13.60
N ALA A 236 30.28 -6.98 -14.34
CA ALA A 236 30.18 -7.16 -15.78
C ALA A 236 31.41 -6.66 -16.55
N ARG A 237 32.01 -5.53 -16.15
CA ARG A 237 33.29 -5.05 -16.69
C ARG A 237 34.39 -6.09 -16.47
N HIS A 238 34.51 -6.63 -15.26
CA HIS A 238 35.49 -7.68 -14.96
C HIS A 238 35.26 -8.95 -15.79
N ALA A 239 34.01 -9.39 -15.93
CA ALA A 239 33.67 -10.55 -16.75
C ALA A 239 34.02 -10.33 -18.23
N ALA A 240 33.83 -9.11 -18.75
CA ALA A 240 34.23 -8.75 -20.10
C ALA A 240 35.76 -8.85 -20.30
N VAL A 241 36.54 -8.34 -19.34
CA VAL A 241 38.00 -8.43 -19.37
C VAL A 241 38.46 -9.89 -19.33
N GLN A 242 37.89 -10.72 -18.45
CA GLN A 242 38.23 -12.14 -18.37
C GLN A 242 37.90 -12.90 -19.65
N LEU A 243 36.79 -12.57 -20.32
CA LEU A 243 36.38 -13.22 -21.55
C LEU A 243 37.34 -12.91 -22.72
N LEU A 244 37.86 -11.68 -22.78
CA LEU A 244 38.80 -11.26 -23.81
C LEU A 244 40.25 -11.65 -23.50
N LYS A 245 40.61 -11.67 -22.22
CA LYS A 245 41.96 -11.94 -21.72
C LYS A 245 41.86 -13.00 -20.61
N PRO A 246 41.70 -14.29 -20.96
CA PRO A 246 41.52 -15.35 -19.97
C PRO A 246 42.72 -15.53 -19.01
N ASN A 247 43.91 -15.04 -19.39
CA ASN A 247 45.11 -15.02 -18.55
C ASN A 247 45.29 -13.71 -17.75
N VAL A 248 44.26 -12.85 -17.67
CA VAL A 248 44.34 -11.59 -16.91
C VAL A 248 44.46 -11.88 -15.41
N VAL A 249 45.37 -11.18 -14.73
CA VAL A 249 45.56 -11.30 -13.28
C VAL A 249 44.99 -10.07 -12.60
N HIS A 250 43.98 -10.27 -11.76
CA HIS A 250 43.39 -9.19 -10.96
C HIS A 250 44.28 -8.85 -9.77
N VAL A 251 44.58 -7.57 -9.57
CA VAL A 251 45.45 -7.10 -8.49
C VAL A 251 44.72 -6.07 -7.63
N ALA A 252 44.36 -6.47 -6.41
CA ALA A 252 43.81 -5.54 -5.43
C ALA A 252 44.94 -4.65 -4.89
N LEU A 253 44.86 -3.34 -5.13
CA LEU A 253 45.80 -2.38 -4.60
C LEU A 253 45.68 -2.27 -3.06
N PRO A 254 46.79 -2.17 -2.30
CA PRO A 254 46.74 -2.00 -0.84
C PRO A 254 46.01 -0.72 -0.47
N LYS A 255 44.96 -0.78 0.36
CA LYS A 255 44.23 0.40 0.83
C LYS A 255 44.75 0.83 2.20
N ARG A 256 45.28 2.06 2.33
CA ARG A 256 45.72 2.66 3.59
C ARG A 256 45.50 4.18 3.60
N THR A 257 45.31 4.77 4.77
CA THR A 257 45.29 6.24 4.95
C THR A 257 46.72 6.75 4.89
N LEU A 258 46.97 7.74 4.04
CA LEU A 258 48.28 8.39 3.86
C LEU A 258 48.23 9.77 4.52
N ASN A 259 49.18 10.03 5.42
CA ASN A 259 49.20 11.23 6.28
C ASN A 259 50.23 12.26 5.82
N ASP A 260 51.24 11.82 5.06
CA ASP A 260 52.29 12.69 4.53
C ASP A 260 52.79 12.20 3.16
N GLU A 261 53.67 13.00 2.54
CA GLU A 261 54.23 12.70 1.22
C GLU A 261 55.21 11.52 1.23
N ALA A 262 55.87 11.24 2.35
CA ALA A 262 56.75 10.08 2.47
C ALA A 262 55.96 8.77 2.46
N GLU A 263 54.81 8.72 3.14
CA GLU A 263 53.87 7.61 3.12
C GLU A 263 53.28 7.38 1.71
N LEU A 264 52.97 8.45 0.97
CA LEU A 264 52.53 8.35 -0.43
C LEU A 264 53.59 7.71 -1.33
N GLN A 265 54.84 8.16 -1.24
CA GLN A 265 55.93 7.61 -2.07
C GLN A 265 56.22 6.14 -1.73
N ALA A 266 56.19 5.79 -0.44
CA ALA A 266 56.35 4.40 -0.01
C ALA A 266 55.21 3.52 -0.55
N TRP A 267 53.97 4.01 -0.51
CA TRP A 267 52.81 3.30 -1.06
C TRP A 267 52.90 3.13 -2.58
N LEU A 268 53.30 4.17 -3.33
CA LEU A 268 53.49 4.09 -4.77
C LEU A 268 54.57 3.08 -5.16
N ALA A 269 55.70 3.05 -4.44
CA ALA A 269 56.77 2.08 -4.68
C ALA A 269 56.31 0.63 -4.45
N GLU A 270 55.53 0.40 -3.39
CA GLU A 270 54.93 -0.91 -3.10
C GLU A 270 53.94 -1.35 -4.18
N VAL A 271 53.04 -0.45 -4.59
CA VAL A 271 52.10 -0.68 -5.68
C VAL A 271 52.86 -0.99 -6.97
N GLN A 272 53.86 -0.19 -7.33
CA GLN A 272 54.65 -0.39 -8.54
C GLN A 272 55.33 -1.79 -8.54
N ALA A 273 55.97 -2.17 -7.44
CA ALA A 273 56.61 -3.48 -7.33
C ALA A 273 55.59 -4.63 -7.46
N LEU A 274 54.41 -4.48 -6.84
CA LEU A 274 53.31 -5.43 -6.95
C LEU A 274 52.82 -5.58 -8.40
N LEU A 275 52.60 -4.47 -9.10
CA LEU A 275 52.13 -4.47 -10.49
C LEU A 275 53.18 -5.07 -11.43
N GLN A 276 54.46 -4.73 -11.26
CA GLN A 276 55.54 -5.29 -12.07
C GLN A 276 55.64 -6.81 -11.93
N ALA A 277 55.55 -7.33 -10.70
CA ALA A 277 55.57 -8.77 -10.45
C ALA A 277 54.38 -9.49 -11.11
N LYS A 278 53.20 -8.87 -11.08
CA LYS A 278 51.96 -9.44 -11.63
C LYS A 278 51.90 -9.35 -13.16
N LEU A 279 52.46 -8.31 -13.76
CA LEU A 279 52.59 -8.19 -15.22
C LEU A 279 53.43 -9.31 -15.85
N GLN A 280 54.37 -9.91 -15.11
CA GLN A 280 55.11 -11.09 -15.57
C GLN A 280 54.24 -12.35 -15.72
N GLN A 281 53.09 -12.39 -15.03
CA GLN A 281 52.17 -13.53 -15.03
C GLN A 281 51.06 -13.37 -16.08
N GLY A 282 50.82 -12.16 -16.57
CA GLY A 282 49.83 -11.84 -17.58
C GLY A 282 49.41 -10.36 -17.53
N PRO A 283 48.50 -9.92 -18.41
CA PRO A 283 47.91 -8.58 -18.34
C PRO A 283 47.28 -8.35 -16.97
N VAL A 284 47.48 -7.16 -16.38
CA VAL A 284 46.93 -6.83 -15.06
C VAL A 284 45.68 -5.99 -15.19
N ALA A 285 44.64 -6.34 -14.41
CA ALA A 285 43.46 -5.52 -14.17
C ALA A 285 43.48 -5.01 -12.72
N LEU A 286 43.24 -3.71 -12.54
CA LEU A 286 43.24 -3.00 -11.26
C LEU A 286 41.82 -2.66 -10.81
#